data_AF-A0A2J7ZI60-F1
#
_entry.id   AF-A0A2J7ZI60-F1
#
_cell.length_a   1.000
_cell.length_b   1.000
_cell.length_c   1.000
_cell.angle_alpha   90.00
_cell.angle_beta   90.00
_cell.angle_gamma   90.00
#
_symmetry.space_group_name_H-M   'P 1'
#
loop_
_entity.id
_entity.type
_entity.pdbx_description
1 polymer ?
#
loop_
_entity_poly.entity_id
_entity_poly.type
_entity_poly.pdbx_seq_one_letter_code
_entity_poly.pdbx_strand_id
1 'polypeptide(L)'
;YFDADTVGLDFKGLKEDLSAAPPGSVVVLHGCAHNPTGVDPSAEQWAEIADLCKERDLFPFFDVAYQGFATGDLDKDAFAPRLFVEKGLEIVVSQSYSKNLGLYGERVGALVMVLADKQVLYELLELLHVHQLLVALLLCHRH
;
A
#
# COMPACT_ATOMS: atom_id res chain seq x y z
N TYR A 1 12.50 3.19 -10.83
CA TYR A 1 11.08 3.64 -10.73
C TYR A 1 10.73 4.67 -11.80
N PHE A 2 11.34 5.86 -11.83
CA PHE A 2 11.02 6.88 -12.85
C PHE A 2 12.06 6.89 -13.97
N ASP A 3 11.59 6.95 -15.20
CA ASP A 3 12.39 7.12 -16.41
C ASP A 3 12.30 8.59 -16.86
N ALA A 4 13.44 9.28 -16.85
CA ALA A 4 13.53 10.69 -17.23
C ALA A 4 13.36 10.93 -18.73
N ASP A 5 13.68 9.94 -19.57
CA ASP A 5 13.58 10.07 -21.03
C ASP A 5 12.12 9.92 -21.48
N THR A 6 11.37 9.01 -20.85
CA THR A 6 9.94 8.80 -21.14
C THR A 6 9.00 9.62 -20.25
N VAL A 7 9.52 10.26 -19.20
CA VAL A 7 8.74 10.96 -18.16
C VAL A 7 7.68 10.02 -17.57
N GLY A 8 8.04 8.75 -17.44
CA GLY A 8 7.13 7.65 -17.16
C GLY A 8 7.67 6.68 -16.12
N LEU A 9 6.92 5.60 -15.91
CA LEU A 9 7.35 4.53 -15.03
C LEU A 9 8.39 3.68 -15.77
N ASP A 10 9.60 3.61 -15.22
CA ASP A 10 10.56 2.55 -15.53
C ASP A 10 10.05 1.23 -14.95
N PHE A 11 9.07 0.65 -15.63
CA PHE A 11 8.40 -0.55 -15.18
C PHE A 11 9.29 -1.79 -15.28
N LYS A 12 10.23 -1.79 -16.25
CA LYS A 12 11.19 -2.86 -16.40
C LYS A 12 12.14 -2.89 -15.20
N GLY A 13 12.78 -1.76 -14.87
CA GLY A 13 13.67 -1.67 -13.71
C GLY A 13 12.94 -1.97 -12.41
N LEU A 14 11.70 -1.49 -12.25
CA LEU A 14 10.86 -1.82 -11.09
C LEU A 14 10.70 -3.34 -10.93
N LYS A 15 10.35 -4.06 -12.00
CA LYS A 15 10.18 -5.52 -11.94
C LYS A 15 11.50 -6.25 -11.68
N GLU A 16 12.60 -5.75 -12.23
CA GLU A 16 13.95 -6.30 -11.96
C GLU A 16 14.31 -6.15 -10.48
N ASP A 17 14.07 -4.99 -9.87
CA ASP A 17 14.33 -4.74 -8.45
C ASP A 17 13.47 -5.62 -7.54
N LEU A 18 12.16 -5.71 -7.80
CA LEU A 18 11.26 -6.59 -7.05
C LEU A 18 11.65 -8.07 -7.21
N SER A 19 12.07 -8.47 -8.41
CA SER A 19 12.60 -9.81 -8.65
C SER A 19 13.98 -10.04 -8.05
N ALA A 20 14.73 -9.01 -7.70
CA ALA A 20 16.02 -9.17 -7.01
C ALA A 20 15.83 -9.22 -5.48
N ALA A 21 14.72 -8.70 -4.97
CA ALA A 21 14.44 -8.62 -3.54
C ALA A 21 14.43 -10.02 -2.87
N PRO A 22 15.08 -10.18 -1.71
CA PRO A 22 14.98 -11.39 -0.91
C PRO A 22 13.52 -11.68 -0.48
N PRO A 23 13.09 -12.94 -0.44
CA PRO A 23 11.84 -13.33 0.21
C PRO A 23 11.72 -12.76 1.63
N GLY A 24 10.51 -12.33 2.01
CA GLY A 24 10.21 -11.64 3.26
C GLY A 24 10.54 -10.14 3.27
N SER A 25 11.06 -9.57 2.17
CA SER A 25 11.35 -8.13 2.11
C SER A 25 10.06 -7.30 2.11
N VAL A 26 10.09 -6.17 2.81
CA VAL A 26 9.00 -5.18 2.78
C VAL A 26 9.15 -4.29 1.56
N VAL A 27 8.08 -4.14 0.79
CA VAL A 27 8.02 -3.27 -0.39
C VAL A 27 7.07 -2.11 -0.10
N VAL A 28 7.62 -0.90 -0.01
CA VAL A 28 6.83 0.31 0.20
C VAL A 28 6.28 0.82 -1.12
N LEU A 29 4.96 0.96 -1.22
CA LEU A 29 4.24 1.33 -2.43
C LEU A 29 3.38 2.57 -2.18
N HIS A 30 3.50 3.61 -3.00
CA HIS A 30 2.52 4.71 -2.99
C HIS A 30 1.22 4.21 -3.63
N GLY A 31 0.10 4.26 -2.91
CA GLY A 31 -1.17 3.69 -3.39
C GLY A 31 -1.77 4.43 -4.59
N CYS A 32 -1.50 5.73 -4.68
CA CYS A 32 -1.84 6.62 -5.80
C CYS A 32 -1.07 7.94 -5.65
N ALA A 33 -1.03 8.75 -6.70
CA ALA A 33 -0.35 10.05 -6.77
C ALA A 33 1.07 9.98 -6.21
N HIS A 34 1.91 9.12 -6.81
CA HIS A 34 3.29 8.91 -6.39
C HIS A 34 4.04 10.24 -6.19
N ASN A 35 4.58 10.45 -4.99
CA ASN A 35 5.40 11.62 -4.67
C ASN A 35 6.89 11.25 -4.83
N PRO A 36 7.72 12.01 -5.56
CA PRO A 36 7.47 13.35 -6.12
C PRO A 36 7.06 13.40 -7.60
N THR A 37 6.97 12.26 -8.28
CA THR A 37 6.93 12.23 -9.75
C THR A 37 5.53 12.43 -10.34
N GLY A 38 4.47 12.15 -9.58
CA GLY A 38 3.09 12.09 -10.05
C GLY A 38 2.79 10.89 -10.96
N VAL A 39 3.74 9.98 -11.15
CA VAL A 39 3.61 8.85 -12.08
C VAL A 39 3.17 7.61 -11.30
N ASP A 40 1.97 7.12 -11.59
CA ASP A 40 1.43 5.89 -11.03
C ASP A 40 1.45 4.74 -12.05
N PRO A 41 1.61 3.47 -11.62
CA PRO A 41 1.42 2.32 -12.49
C PRO A 41 -0.02 2.24 -13.04
N SER A 42 -0.18 1.71 -14.24
CA SER A 42 -1.50 1.36 -14.79
C SER A 42 -2.14 0.20 -14.01
N ALA A 43 -3.43 -0.06 -14.24
CA ALA A 43 -4.13 -1.17 -13.60
C ALA A 43 -3.49 -2.53 -13.93
N GLU A 44 -3.05 -2.71 -15.17
CA GLU A 44 -2.35 -3.92 -15.64
C GLU A 44 -0.97 -4.05 -14.99
N GLN A 45 -0.23 -2.94 -14.90
CA GLN A 45 1.06 -2.91 -14.21
C GLN A 45 0.92 -3.22 -12.73
N TRP A 46 -0.10 -2.68 -12.06
CA TRP A 46 -0.41 -3.02 -10.66
C TRP A 46 -0.72 -4.50 -10.47
N ALA A 47 -1.43 -5.12 -11.41
CA ALA A 47 -1.71 -6.56 -11.35
C ALA A 47 -0.41 -7.38 -11.43
N GLU A 48 0.50 -7.03 -12.34
CA GLU A 48 1.82 -7.66 -12.46
C GLU A 48 2.68 -7.43 -11.20
N ILE A 49 2.65 -6.23 -10.60
CA ILE A 49 3.39 -5.96 -9.35
C ILE A 49 2.86 -6.84 -8.23
N ALA A 50 1.53 -6.96 -8.09
CA ALA A 50 0.91 -7.79 -7.08
C ALA A 50 1.27 -9.28 -7.27
N ASP A 51 1.22 -9.76 -8.50
CA ASP A 51 1.62 -11.14 -8.83
C ASP A 51 3.10 -11.37 -8.48
N LEU A 52 3.97 -10.43 -8.79
CA LEU A 52 5.39 -10.54 -8.45
C LEU A 52 5.63 -10.52 -6.93
N CYS A 53 4.95 -9.65 -6.18
CA CYS A 53 5.03 -9.65 -4.71
C CYS A 53 4.60 -11.01 -4.14
N LYS A 54 3.54 -11.60 -4.67
CA LYS A 54 3.05 -12.91 -4.25
C LYS A 54 4.03 -14.04 -4.61
N GLU A 55 4.53 -14.07 -5.85
CA GLU A 55 5.48 -15.08 -6.32
C GLU A 55 6.81 -15.04 -5.56
N ARG A 56 7.20 -13.86 -5.09
CA ARG A 56 8.49 -13.60 -4.44
C ARG A 56 8.43 -13.51 -2.93
N ASP A 57 7.27 -13.79 -2.34
CA ASP A 57 7.04 -13.71 -0.90
C ASP A 57 7.44 -12.34 -0.34
N LEU A 58 7.08 -11.27 -1.06
CA LEU A 58 7.35 -9.89 -0.66
C LEU A 58 6.15 -9.34 0.10
N PHE A 59 6.41 -8.58 1.16
CA PHE A 59 5.38 -8.02 2.02
C PHE A 59 5.02 -6.58 1.60
N PRO A 60 3.83 -6.32 1.02
CA PRO A 60 3.46 -5.00 0.55
C PRO A 60 3.04 -4.07 1.69
N PHE A 61 3.65 -2.88 1.73
CA PHE A 61 3.27 -1.79 2.64
C PHE A 61 2.88 -0.56 1.80
N PHE A 62 1.60 -0.24 1.77
CA PHE A 62 1.08 0.95 1.12
C PHE A 62 1.20 2.22 1.98
N ASP A 63 1.74 3.28 1.38
CA ASP A 63 1.56 4.66 1.84
C ASP A 63 0.45 5.33 1.03
N VAL A 64 -0.65 5.69 1.70
CA VAL A 64 -1.86 6.26 1.13
C VAL A 64 -2.10 7.64 1.75
N ALA A 65 -1.37 8.62 1.23
CA ALA A 65 -1.47 10.01 1.67
C ALA A 65 -2.44 10.87 0.84
N TYR A 66 -2.81 10.39 -0.36
CA TYR A 66 -3.46 11.20 -1.41
C TYR A 66 -4.75 10.56 -1.97
N GLN A 67 -5.41 9.67 -1.23
CA GLN A 67 -6.66 9.07 -1.71
C GLN A 67 -7.73 10.14 -1.96
N GLY A 68 -8.28 10.15 -3.17
CA GLY A 68 -9.21 11.16 -3.70
C GLY A 68 -8.53 12.30 -4.46
N PHE A 69 -7.20 12.43 -4.42
CA PHE A 69 -6.46 13.49 -5.12
C PHE A 69 -6.01 13.09 -6.53
N ALA A 70 -5.71 11.81 -6.77
CA ALA A 70 -5.15 11.40 -8.06
C ALA A 70 -6.22 11.46 -9.16
N THR A 71 -7.42 10.91 -8.90
CA THR A 71 -8.52 10.92 -9.87
C THR A 71 -9.76 11.72 -9.45
N GLY A 72 -9.80 12.27 -8.23
CA GLY A 72 -11.02 12.88 -7.68
C GLY A 72 -12.04 11.86 -7.16
N ASP A 73 -11.67 10.58 -7.07
CA ASP A 73 -12.56 9.47 -6.72
C ASP A 73 -11.84 8.57 -5.69
N LEU A 74 -12.47 8.41 -4.52
CA LEU A 74 -11.87 7.66 -3.42
C LEU A 74 -11.72 6.17 -3.72
N ASP A 75 -12.63 5.59 -4.50
CA ASP A 75 -12.62 4.16 -4.82
C ASP A 75 -11.57 3.82 -5.88
N LYS A 76 -11.41 4.68 -6.88
CA LYS A 76 -10.36 4.54 -7.90
C LYS A 76 -8.97 4.70 -7.29
N ASP A 77 -8.78 5.70 -6.43
CA ASP A 77 -7.50 5.92 -5.75
C ASP A 77 -7.16 4.82 -4.73
N ALA A 78 -8.14 3.99 -4.35
CA ALA A 78 -7.94 2.79 -3.51
C ALA A 78 -7.73 1.50 -4.32
N PHE A 79 -7.61 1.57 -5.65
CA PHE A 79 -7.53 0.40 -6.52
C PHE A 79 -6.36 -0.53 -6.15
N ALA A 80 -5.14 0.00 -6.05
CA ALA A 80 -3.94 -0.80 -5.82
C ALA A 80 -3.99 -1.62 -4.51
N PRO A 81 -4.22 -1.04 -3.31
CA PRO A 81 -4.31 -1.84 -2.09
C PRO A 81 -5.45 -2.86 -2.11
N ARG A 82 -6.60 -2.53 -2.73
CA ARG A 82 -7.73 -3.48 -2.87
C ARG A 82 -7.37 -4.66 -3.76
N LEU A 83 -6.69 -4.43 -4.88
CA LEU A 83 -6.23 -5.48 -5.79
C LEU A 83 -5.29 -6.46 -5.09
N PHE A 84 -4.38 -5.96 -4.25
CA PHE A 84 -3.42 -6.81 -3.54
C PHE A 84 -4.14 -7.73 -2.54
N VAL A 85 -5.13 -7.18 -1.80
CA VAL A 85 -5.98 -7.96 -0.91
C VAL A 85 -6.80 -8.99 -1.69
N GLU A 86 -7.40 -8.62 -2.83
CA GLU A 86 -8.16 -9.53 -3.70
C GLU A 86 -7.31 -10.70 -4.21
N LYS A 87 -6.03 -10.44 -4.50
CA LYS A 87 -5.04 -11.48 -4.87
C LYS A 87 -4.56 -12.33 -3.69
N GLY A 88 -5.05 -12.06 -2.47
CA GLY A 88 -4.77 -12.83 -1.26
C GLY A 88 -3.45 -12.48 -0.59
N LEU A 89 -2.89 -11.29 -0.83
CA LEU A 89 -1.72 -10.80 -0.11
C LEU A 89 -2.12 -10.21 1.24
N GLU A 90 -1.35 -10.53 2.27
CA GLU A 90 -1.34 -9.75 3.50
C GLU A 90 -0.69 -8.40 3.23
N ILE A 91 -1.27 -7.31 3.73
CA ILE A 91 -0.76 -5.96 3.50
C ILE A 91 -0.86 -5.09 4.75
N VAL A 92 -0.05 -4.04 4.76
CA VAL A 92 -0.20 -2.89 5.68
C VAL A 92 -0.48 -1.64 4.86
N VAL A 93 -1.37 -0.78 5.34
CA VAL A 93 -1.67 0.52 4.75
C VAL A 93 -1.53 1.59 5.81
N SER A 94 -0.61 2.53 5.59
CA SER A 94 -0.56 3.80 6.31
C SER A 94 -1.41 4.81 5.56
N GLN A 95 -2.48 5.28 6.19
CA GLN A 95 -3.39 6.28 5.61
C GLN A 95 -3.23 7.61 6.33
N SER A 96 -3.06 8.69 5.56
CA SER A 96 -2.97 10.05 6.09
C SER A 96 -4.17 10.87 5.66
N TYR A 97 -4.78 11.60 6.60
CA TYR A 97 -5.88 12.52 6.30
C TYR A 97 -5.45 13.99 6.15
N SER A 98 -4.15 14.25 6.21
CA SER A 98 -3.64 15.61 6.13
C SER A 98 -3.95 16.29 4.79
N LYS A 99 -3.88 15.56 3.67
CA LYS A 99 -4.04 16.14 2.33
C LYS A 99 -5.49 16.05 1.84
N ASN A 100 -6.10 14.87 1.96
CA ASN A 100 -7.46 14.66 1.47
C ASN A 100 -8.55 15.40 2.27
N LEU A 101 -8.36 15.62 3.58
CA LEU A 101 -9.30 16.36 4.44
C LEU A 101 -8.73 17.70 4.96
N GLY A 102 -7.51 18.07 4.56
CA GLY A 102 -6.88 19.31 5.03
C GLY A 102 -6.43 19.30 6.50
N LEU A 103 -6.42 18.14 7.16
CA LEU A 103 -6.14 17.98 8.60
C LEU A 103 -4.62 17.89 8.90
N TYR A 104 -3.81 18.78 8.34
CA TYR A 104 -2.34 18.74 8.48
C TYR A 104 -1.89 18.83 9.95
N GLY A 105 -2.45 19.79 10.69
CA GLY A 105 -2.09 20.05 12.09
C GLY A 105 -2.64 19.03 13.09
N GLU A 106 -3.72 18.34 12.74
CA GLU A 106 -4.44 17.43 13.64
C GLU A 106 -3.80 16.04 13.75
N ARG A 107 -2.81 15.76 12.90
CA ARG A 107 -2.07 14.50 12.90
C ARG A 107 -2.93 13.24 12.76
N VAL A 108 -4.04 13.37 12.03
CA VAL A 108 -4.99 12.27 11.81
C VAL A 108 -4.48 11.32 10.73
N GLY A 109 -4.41 10.03 11.09
CA GLY A 109 -4.06 8.94 10.22
C GLY A 109 -4.57 7.61 10.77
N ALA A 110 -4.48 6.56 9.97
CA ALA A 110 -4.82 5.21 10.35
C ALA A 110 -3.76 4.23 9.84
N LEU A 111 -3.55 3.15 10.61
CA LEU A 111 -2.80 1.99 10.14
C LEU A 111 -3.80 0.85 9.97
N VAL A 112 -3.93 0.36 8.75
CA VAL A 112 -4.82 -0.74 8.38
C VAL A 112 -3.96 -1.95 8.07
N MET A 113 -4.32 -3.11 8.63
CA MET A 113 -3.59 -4.36 8.40
C MET A 113 -4.55 -5.44 7.94
N VAL A 114 -4.19 -6.14 6.88
CA VAL A 114 -4.90 -7.32 6.38
C VAL A 114 -3.97 -8.50 6.61
N LEU A 115 -4.37 -9.38 7.51
CA LEU A 115 -3.59 -10.54 7.93
C LEU A 115 -4.44 -11.81 7.78
N ALA A 116 -3.80 -12.91 7.40
CA ALA A 116 -4.37 -14.24 7.30
C ALA A 116 -4.57 -14.85 8.69
N ASP A 117 -3.59 -14.67 9.59
CA ASP A 117 -3.64 -15.23 10.94
C ASP A 117 -4.14 -14.21 11.98
N LYS A 118 -5.22 -14.57 12.67
CA LYS A 118 -5.79 -13.79 13.77
C LYS A 118 -4.91 -13.80 15.02
N GLN A 119 -4.08 -14.82 15.20
CA GLN A 119 -3.19 -14.91 16.34
C GLN A 119 -2.09 -13.84 16.27
N VAL A 120 -1.47 -13.67 15.09
CA VAL A 120 -0.51 -12.60 14.81
C VAL A 120 -1.12 -11.24 15.10
N LEU A 121 -2.39 -11.04 14.75
CA LEU A 121 -3.12 -9.81 15.08
C LEU A 121 -3.18 -9.56 16.59
N TYR A 122 -3.53 -10.55 17.41
CA TYR A 122 -3.63 -10.36 18.86
C TYR A 122 -2.25 -10.02 19.47
N GLU A 123 -1.20 -10.69 19.02
CA GLU A 123 0.17 -10.43 19.46
C GLU A 123 0.61 -9.00 19.09
N LEU A 124 0.28 -8.53 17.89
CA LEU A 124 0.55 -7.16 17.47
C LEU A 124 -0.23 -6.13 18.30
N LEU A 125 -1.50 -6.40 18.62
CA LEU A 125 -2.33 -5.52 19.46
C LEU A 125 -1.76 -5.41 20.88
N GLU A 126 -1.26 -6.51 21.43
CA GLU A 126 -0.56 -6.52 22.72
C GLU A 126 0.75 -5.72 22.66
N LEU A 127 1.55 -5.88 21.59
CA LEU A 127 2.80 -5.13 21.44
C LEU A 127 2.57 -3.62 21.30
N LEU A 128 1.48 -3.23 20.62
CA LEU A 128 1.27 -1.84 20.26
C LEU A 128 0.87 -0.95 21.45
N HIS A 129 0.28 -1.46 22.55
CA HIS A 129 -0.02 -0.69 23.78
C HIS A 129 -0.46 0.80 23.54
N VAL A 130 -1.24 1.10 22.49
CA VAL A 130 -1.31 2.49 21.99
C VAL A 130 -2.35 3.29 22.77
N HIS A 131 -1.88 4.28 23.53
CA HIS A 131 -2.66 5.33 24.21
C HIS A 131 -3.19 6.44 23.27
N GLN A 132 -3.09 6.29 21.95
CA GLN A 132 -3.61 7.23 20.96
C GLN A 132 -4.35 6.47 19.87
N LEU A 133 -5.50 7.03 19.47
CA LEU A 133 -6.57 6.42 18.68
C LEU A 133 -6.06 5.87 17.32
N LEU A 134 -5.54 4.65 17.31
CA LEU A 134 -5.27 3.91 16.08
C LEU A 134 -6.58 3.24 15.64
N VAL A 135 -7.20 3.73 14.55
CA VAL A 135 -8.32 3.01 13.93
C VAL A 135 -7.74 1.92 13.04
N ALA A 136 -7.44 0.77 13.64
CA ALA A 136 -7.16 -0.46 12.90
C ALA A 136 -8.49 -1.02 12.37
N LEU A 137 -8.81 -0.77 11.09
CA LEU A 137 -9.92 -1.45 10.43
C LEU A 137 -9.44 -2.86 10.03
N LEU A 138 -10.01 -3.89 10.64
CA LEU A 138 -9.52 -5.26 10.50
C LEU A 138 -10.44 -6.07 9.60
N LEU A 139 -9.96 -6.42 8.41
CA LEU A 139 -10.65 -7.34 7.50
C LEU A 139 -9.86 -8.66 7.49
N CYS A 140 -10.25 -9.60 8.34
CA CYS A 140 -9.78 -10.98 8.23
C CYS A 140 -10.51 -11.62 7.05
N HIS A 141 -9.79 -11.89 5.96
CA HIS A 141 -10.36 -12.54 4.79
C HIS A 141 -10.76 -13.97 5.18
N ARG A 142 -12.06 -14.26 5.16
CA ARG A 142 -12.54 -15.64 5.30
C ARG A 142 -12.23 -16.37 3.99
N HIS A 143 -11.43 -17.43 4.07
CA HIS A 143 -11.52 -18.55 3.13
C HIS A 143 -12.57 -19.53 3.62
#